data_AF-A0AAX6PW45-F1
#
_entry.id   AF-A0AAX6PW45-F1
#
_cell.length_a   1.000
_cell.length_b   1.000
_cell.length_c   1.000
_cell.angle_alpha   90.00
_cell.angle_beta   90.00
_cell.angle_gamma   90.00
#
_symmetry.space_group_name_H-M   'P 1'
#
loop_
_entity.id
_entity.type
_entity.pdbx_description
1 polymer ?
#
loop_
_entity_poly.entity_id
_entity_poly.type
_entity_poly.pdbx_seq_one_letter_code
_entity_poly.pdbx_strand_id
1 'polypeptide(L)'
;MQRPEAWPRPHPGDGAAGTQARIPAPPAQAGEPSGLREPSLYTIKAVFILDNDGRRLLAKYYDDTFPSSKEQVIFEKNVFNKTSRTDSEIAFLGGMTIVYKSSMDLFLYVVGSSQENELILMSVLICLFESLSHILRRNVEKRWLLENLDGAFLVLDEIVDGGVILESDPQQVVQKVNFRVDDSGLVEQSVAQVLQSAKEQIKWSLLK
;
A
#
# COMPACT_ATOMS: atom_id res chain seq x y z
N MET A 1 20.55 71.05 34.64
CA MET A 1 21.89 70.44 34.73
C MET A 1 22.31 70.39 36.18
N GLN A 2 21.89 69.37 36.93
CA GLN A 2 22.41 69.08 38.28
C GLN A 2 22.46 67.57 38.48
N ARG A 3 23.60 67.13 39.01
CA ARG A 3 24.07 65.77 39.29
C ARG A 3 24.15 65.64 40.85
N PRO A 4 24.49 64.49 41.45
CA PRO A 4 23.54 63.68 42.22
C PRO A 4 23.96 63.35 43.67
N GLU A 5 23.17 62.47 44.31
CA GLU A 5 23.47 61.54 45.44
C GLU A 5 23.47 62.06 46.89
N ALA A 6 22.69 61.38 47.74
CA ALA A 6 23.20 60.63 48.90
C ALA A 6 22.07 59.79 49.53
N TRP A 7 22.31 58.48 49.67
CA TRP A 7 21.46 57.53 50.37
C TRP A 7 22.11 57.16 51.71
N PRO A 8 21.42 57.22 52.88
CA PRO A 8 21.96 56.67 54.11
C PRO A 8 21.58 55.19 54.30
N ARG A 9 22.55 54.44 54.82
CA ARG A 9 22.56 53.00 55.09
C ARG A 9 22.01 52.65 56.50
N PRO A 10 21.85 51.35 56.84
CA PRO A 10 20.75 50.80 57.67
C PRO A 10 21.14 50.55 59.14
N HIS A 11 20.21 49.93 59.90
CA HIS A 11 20.36 48.84 60.91
C HIS A 11 19.24 48.96 62.00
N PRO A 12 19.04 47.98 62.89
CA PRO A 12 18.72 46.56 62.69
C PRO A 12 17.46 46.16 63.50
N GLY A 13 16.79 45.06 63.17
CA GLY A 13 15.61 44.62 63.94
C GLY A 13 15.25 43.17 63.67
N ASP A 14 15.89 42.30 64.45
CA ASP A 14 15.46 41.01 64.99
C ASP A 14 14.78 39.98 64.08
N GLY A 15 15.48 38.86 63.95
CA GLY A 15 14.99 37.65 63.34
C GLY A 15 14.22 36.71 64.27
N ALA A 16 13.80 35.63 63.62
CA ALA A 16 13.45 34.32 64.13
C ALA A 16 12.00 34.10 64.60
N ALA A 17 11.16 33.57 63.69
CA ALA A 17 10.72 32.18 63.75
C ALA A 17 9.71 31.91 62.62
N GLY A 18 10.04 31.01 61.69
CA GLY A 18 9.15 30.63 60.60
C GLY A 18 9.82 29.72 59.59
N THR A 19 10.17 28.51 60.02
CA THR A 19 10.65 27.44 59.13
C THR A 19 9.51 27.01 58.20
N GLN A 20 9.38 27.65 57.03
CA GLN A 20 8.56 27.10 55.95
C GLN A 20 9.39 26.06 55.20
N ALA A 21 9.03 24.79 55.38
CA ALA A 21 9.51 23.70 54.55
C ALA A 21 9.15 23.99 53.09
N ARG A 22 10.15 24.22 52.24
CA ARG A 22 10.00 24.21 50.79
C ARG A 22 9.56 22.80 50.37
N ILE A 23 8.29 22.68 50.00
CA ILE A 23 7.80 21.53 49.25
C ILE A 23 8.55 21.52 47.91
N PRO A 24 9.23 20.43 47.52
CA PRO A 24 9.82 20.36 46.18
C PRO A 24 8.69 20.37 45.16
N ALA A 25 8.78 21.25 44.16
CA ALA A 25 7.93 21.17 42.99
C ALA A 25 8.08 19.76 42.38
N PRO A 26 6.98 19.13 41.93
CA PRO A 26 7.09 17.85 41.22
C PRO A 26 8.02 18.05 40.02
N PRO A 27 8.85 17.05 39.67
CA PRO A 27 9.68 17.15 38.48
C PRO A 27 8.75 17.41 37.31
N ALA A 28 9.06 18.47 36.54
CA ALA A 28 8.43 18.69 35.25
C ALA A 28 8.55 17.36 34.49
N GLN A 29 7.42 16.69 34.27
CA GLN A 29 7.35 15.59 33.32
C GLN A 29 7.82 16.20 32.02
N ALA A 30 9.07 15.87 31.64
CA ALA A 30 9.56 16.11 30.30
C ALA A 30 8.52 15.44 29.40
N GLY A 31 7.73 16.26 28.70
CA GLY A 31 6.77 15.74 27.73
C GLY A 31 7.56 14.82 26.81
N GLU A 32 7.22 13.54 26.85
CA GLU A 32 7.82 12.56 25.94
C GLU A 32 7.70 13.15 24.53
N PRO A 33 8.78 13.14 23.73
CA PRO A 33 8.67 13.52 22.34
C PRO A 33 7.56 12.65 21.74
N SER A 34 6.55 13.31 21.17
CA SER A 34 5.39 12.70 20.50
C SER A 34 5.78 11.36 19.90
N GLY A 35 5.31 10.29 20.53
CA GLY A 35 5.86 8.95 20.42
C GLY A 35 6.06 8.55 18.96
N LEU A 36 7.28 8.16 18.63
CA LEU A 36 7.56 7.34 17.45
C LEU A 36 6.68 6.09 17.59
N ARG A 37 5.59 6.04 16.81
CA ARG A 37 4.70 4.89 16.76
C ARG A 37 5.55 3.66 16.43
N GLU A 38 5.35 2.58 17.18
CA GLU A 38 6.06 1.33 16.92
C GLU A 38 5.84 0.90 15.46
N PRO A 39 6.90 0.45 14.76
CA PRO A 39 6.76 -0.02 13.39
C PRO A 39 5.80 -1.21 13.36
N SER A 40 4.82 -1.14 12.47
CA SER A 40 3.79 -2.18 12.28
C SER A 40 3.98 -2.84 10.93
N LEU A 41 3.80 -4.16 10.88
CA LEU A 41 3.74 -4.91 9.63
C LEU A 41 2.37 -4.77 8.93
N TYR A 42 1.34 -4.34 9.65
CA TYR A 42 -0.03 -4.17 9.15
C TYR A 42 -0.17 -2.84 8.41
N THR A 43 0.41 -2.79 7.20
CA THR A 43 0.50 -1.61 6.36
C THR A 43 -0.73 -1.42 5.46
N ILE A 44 -1.30 -2.52 4.97
CA ILE A 44 -2.40 -2.49 4.00
C ILE A 44 -3.74 -2.59 4.71
N LYS A 45 -4.58 -1.58 4.52
CA LYS A 45 -5.95 -1.54 5.06
C LYS A 45 -6.96 -2.10 4.07
N ALA A 46 -6.78 -1.82 2.78
CA ALA A 46 -7.65 -2.35 1.73
C ALA A 46 -6.96 -2.40 0.37
N VAL A 47 -7.40 -3.32 -0.47
CA VAL A 47 -7.11 -3.37 -1.90
C VAL A 47 -8.41 -3.60 -2.65
N PHE A 48 -8.69 -2.79 -3.66
CA PHE A 48 -9.89 -2.95 -4.47
C PHE A 48 -9.70 -2.51 -5.92
N ILE A 49 -10.50 -3.10 -6.80
CA ILE A 49 -10.53 -2.83 -8.23
C ILE A 49 -11.95 -2.42 -8.61
N LEU A 50 -12.08 -1.26 -9.25
CA LEU A 50 -13.34 -0.72 -9.75
C LEU A 50 -13.33 -0.69 -11.27
N ASP A 51 -14.51 -0.72 -11.87
CA ASP A 51 -14.68 -0.41 -13.29
C ASP A 51 -14.77 1.09 -13.56
N ASN A 52 -14.89 1.45 -14.85
CA ASN A 52 -15.01 2.83 -15.32
C ASN A 52 -16.30 3.57 -14.84
N ASP A 53 -17.27 2.86 -14.27
CA ASP A 53 -18.46 3.45 -13.64
C ASP A 53 -18.30 3.57 -12.11
N GLY A 54 -17.15 3.19 -11.56
CA GLY A 54 -16.88 3.15 -10.13
C GLY A 54 -17.53 1.98 -9.41
N ARG A 55 -17.94 0.92 -10.14
CA ARG A 55 -18.53 -0.28 -9.54
C ARG A 55 -17.43 -1.26 -9.14
N ARG A 56 -17.58 -1.83 -7.94
CA ARG A 56 -16.66 -2.83 -7.40
C ARG A 56 -16.63 -4.09 -8.27
N LEU A 57 -15.43 -4.50 -8.67
CA LEU A 57 -15.16 -5.79 -9.30
C LEU A 57 -14.49 -6.74 -8.30
N LEU A 58 -13.55 -6.24 -7.51
CA LEU A 58 -12.82 -6.98 -6.48
C LEU A 58 -12.56 -6.04 -5.29
N ALA A 59 -12.68 -6.53 -4.06
CA ALA A 59 -12.26 -5.80 -2.87
C ALA A 59 -11.88 -6.74 -1.73
N LYS A 60 -10.78 -6.43 -1.03
CA LYS A 60 -10.41 -6.99 0.27
C LYS A 60 -10.09 -5.86 1.24
N TYR A 61 -10.65 -5.96 2.44
CA TYR A 61 -10.41 -5.06 3.57
C TYR A 61 -9.80 -5.89 4.69
N TYR A 62 -8.71 -5.41 5.28
CA TYR A 62 -7.88 -6.20 6.20
C TYR A 62 -7.99 -5.75 7.65
N ASP A 63 -8.77 -4.70 7.93
CA ASP A 63 -9.06 -4.25 9.29
C ASP A 63 -10.49 -3.73 9.44
N ASP A 64 -10.83 -3.36 10.68
CA ASP A 64 -12.16 -2.88 11.05
C ASP A 64 -12.38 -1.37 10.77
N THR A 65 -11.56 -0.73 9.92
CA THR A 65 -11.76 0.69 9.56
C THR A 65 -13.09 0.87 8.82
N PHE A 66 -13.49 -0.10 8.00
CA PHE A 66 -14.75 -0.12 7.25
C PHE A 66 -15.50 -1.45 7.48
N PRO A 67 -16.13 -1.63 8.66
CA PRO A 67 -16.63 -2.92 9.11
C PRO A 67 -17.86 -3.40 8.32
N SER A 68 -18.65 -2.49 7.73
CA SER A 68 -19.81 -2.86 6.93
C SER A 68 -19.58 -2.72 5.44
N SER A 69 -20.19 -3.61 4.65
CA SER A 69 -20.21 -3.51 3.18
C SER A 69 -20.73 -2.15 2.69
N LYS A 70 -21.69 -1.56 3.40
CA LYS A 70 -22.24 -0.23 3.08
C LYS A 70 -21.17 0.87 3.20
N GLU A 71 -20.39 0.88 4.27
CA GLU A 71 -19.31 1.86 4.47
C GLU A 71 -18.20 1.68 3.44
N GLN A 72 -17.85 0.44 3.12
CA GLN A 72 -16.86 0.15 2.08
C GLN A 72 -17.30 0.72 0.72
N VAL A 73 -18.56 0.49 0.31
CA VAL A 73 -19.09 1.02 -0.96
C VAL A 73 -19.10 2.56 -0.98
N ILE A 74 -19.44 3.19 0.16
CA ILE A 74 -19.38 4.66 0.29
C ILE A 74 -17.94 5.15 0.13
N PHE A 75 -16.99 4.49 0.78
CA PHE A 75 -15.57 4.82 0.69
C PHE A 75 -15.05 4.68 -0.75
N GLU A 76 -15.29 3.54 -1.40
CA GLU A 76 -14.92 3.28 -2.79
C GLU A 76 -15.46 4.34 -3.74
N LYS A 77 -16.75 4.70 -3.59
CA LYS A 77 -17.37 5.76 -4.39
C LYS A 77 -16.68 7.11 -4.18
N ASN A 78 -16.32 7.45 -2.95
CA ASN A 78 -15.62 8.70 -2.65
C ASN A 78 -14.20 8.72 -3.22
N VAL A 79 -13.49 7.59 -3.15
CA VAL A 79 -12.16 7.42 -3.78
C VAL A 79 -12.29 7.60 -5.29
N PHE A 80 -13.18 6.85 -5.93
CA PHE A 80 -13.39 6.90 -7.38
C PHE A 80 -13.74 8.31 -7.87
N ASN A 81 -14.65 9.00 -7.19
CA ASN A 81 -15.02 10.38 -7.53
C ASN A 81 -13.83 11.35 -7.45
N LYS A 82 -12.88 11.11 -6.54
CA LYS A 82 -11.70 11.94 -6.36
C LYS A 82 -10.60 11.63 -7.38
N THR A 83 -10.47 10.38 -7.82
CA THR A 83 -9.31 9.91 -8.59
C THR A 83 -9.58 9.70 -10.08
N SER A 84 -10.83 9.39 -10.48
CA SER A 84 -11.15 8.95 -11.85
C SER A 84 -10.86 9.97 -12.96
N ARG A 85 -10.67 11.25 -12.61
CA ARG A 85 -10.42 12.35 -13.55
C ARG A 85 -9.06 13.00 -13.33
N THR A 86 -8.14 12.32 -12.65
CA THR A 86 -6.87 12.90 -12.22
C THR A 86 -5.73 11.95 -12.55
N ASP A 87 -4.74 12.46 -13.28
CA ASP A 87 -3.50 11.75 -13.67
C ASP A 87 -2.49 11.62 -12.51
N SER A 88 -2.93 11.76 -11.27
CA SER A 88 -2.10 11.49 -10.09
C SER A 88 -2.06 9.99 -9.83
N GLU A 89 -1.04 9.54 -9.09
CA GLU A 89 -0.92 8.13 -8.65
C GLU A 89 -1.20 7.97 -7.16
N ILE A 90 -1.35 9.10 -6.44
CA ILE A 90 -1.51 9.15 -4.98
C ILE A 90 -2.64 10.14 -4.64
N ALA A 91 -3.49 9.76 -3.69
CA ALA A 91 -4.53 10.61 -3.14
C ALA A 91 -4.66 10.40 -1.62
N PHE A 92 -5.04 11.47 -0.92
CA PHE A 92 -5.33 11.42 0.51
C PHE A 92 -6.82 11.62 0.75
N LEU A 93 -7.47 10.72 1.50
CA LEU A 93 -8.89 10.81 1.80
C LEU A 93 -9.20 10.18 3.16
N GLY A 94 -9.91 10.90 4.04
CA GLY A 94 -10.37 10.35 5.32
C GLY A 94 -9.26 9.87 6.26
N GLY A 95 -8.08 10.49 6.23
CA GLY A 95 -6.92 10.03 7.01
C GLY A 95 -6.26 8.77 6.44
N MET A 96 -6.51 8.46 5.18
CA MET A 96 -5.93 7.33 4.46
C MET A 96 -5.02 7.83 3.34
N THR A 97 -3.94 7.11 3.11
CA THR A 97 -3.09 7.24 1.92
C THR A 97 -3.56 6.21 0.90
N ILE A 98 -3.88 6.64 -0.30
CA ILE A 98 -4.40 5.80 -1.38
C ILE A 98 -3.44 5.94 -2.56
N VAL A 99 -2.85 4.84 -3.00
CA VAL A 99 -2.14 4.79 -4.27
C VAL A 99 -3.03 4.09 -5.30
N TYR A 100 -3.00 4.56 -6.54
CA TYR A 100 -3.90 4.03 -7.55
C TYR A 100 -3.33 4.08 -8.95
N LYS A 101 -3.85 3.20 -9.80
CA LYS A 101 -3.52 3.11 -11.21
C LYS A 101 -4.76 2.79 -12.03
N SER A 102 -4.99 3.56 -13.08
CA SER A 102 -5.99 3.23 -14.10
C SER A 102 -5.37 2.47 -15.27
N SER A 103 -6.10 1.52 -15.83
CA SER A 103 -5.74 0.83 -17.06
C SER A 103 -7.01 0.51 -17.84
N MET A 104 -7.12 1.03 -19.06
CA MET A 104 -8.31 0.88 -19.91
C MET A 104 -9.59 1.29 -19.17
N ASP A 105 -10.42 0.32 -18.77
CA ASP A 105 -11.68 0.49 -18.05
C ASP A 105 -11.63 0.00 -16.58
N LEU A 106 -10.43 -0.17 -16.03
CA LEU A 106 -10.15 -0.59 -14.66
C LEU A 106 -9.42 0.49 -13.85
N PHE A 107 -9.75 0.55 -12.56
CA PHE A 107 -9.06 1.36 -11.57
C PHE A 107 -8.65 0.49 -10.38
N LEU A 108 -7.35 0.34 -10.16
CA LEU A 108 -6.78 -0.45 -9.08
C LEU A 108 -6.34 0.48 -7.95
N TYR A 109 -6.66 0.12 -6.72
CA TYR A 109 -6.39 0.92 -5.53
C TYR A 109 -5.74 0.07 -4.44
N VAL A 110 -4.73 0.65 -3.78
CA VAL A 110 -4.15 0.13 -2.54
C VAL A 110 -4.22 1.23 -1.49
N VAL A 111 -4.69 0.88 -0.30
CA VAL A 111 -4.98 1.84 0.76
C VAL A 111 -4.22 1.48 2.02
N GLY A 112 -3.51 2.47 2.58
CA GLY A 112 -2.84 2.41 3.87
C GLY A 112 -3.30 3.53 4.80
N SER A 113 -2.75 3.54 6.02
CA SER A 113 -2.92 4.66 6.95
C SER A 113 -2.24 5.93 6.42
N SER A 114 -2.63 7.12 6.91
CA SER A 114 -1.98 8.39 6.54
C SER A 114 -0.51 8.48 6.91
N GLN A 115 0.00 7.55 7.73
CA GLN A 115 1.39 7.52 8.19
C GLN A 115 2.23 6.50 7.42
N GLU A 116 1.63 5.68 6.56
CA GLU A 116 2.37 4.70 5.77
C GLU A 116 3.25 5.38 4.73
N ASN A 117 4.40 4.77 4.46
CA ASN A 117 5.25 5.17 3.34
C ASN A 117 4.54 4.82 2.02
N GLU A 118 4.26 5.83 1.21
CA GLU A 118 3.56 5.67 -0.07
C GLU A 118 4.31 4.74 -1.04
N LEU A 119 5.65 4.67 -0.96
CA LEU A 119 6.46 3.78 -1.80
C LEU A 119 6.18 2.30 -1.50
N ILE A 120 5.87 1.96 -0.25
CA ILE A 120 5.51 0.58 0.13
C ILE A 120 4.12 0.24 -0.40
N LEU A 121 3.17 1.18 -0.36
CA LEU A 121 1.85 0.97 -0.97
C LEU A 121 1.97 0.85 -2.50
N MET A 122 2.83 1.67 -3.10
CA MET A 122 3.09 1.67 -4.53
C MET A 122 3.71 0.35 -5.00
N SER A 123 4.64 -0.24 -4.22
CA SER A 123 5.21 -1.54 -4.58
C SER A 123 4.16 -2.65 -4.62
N VAL A 124 3.20 -2.64 -3.68
CA VAL A 124 2.04 -3.55 -3.70
C VAL A 124 1.16 -3.32 -4.92
N LEU A 125 0.86 -2.06 -5.26
CA LEU A 125 0.06 -1.73 -6.43
C LEU A 125 0.73 -2.17 -7.75
N ILE A 126 2.03 -1.94 -7.88
CA ILE A 126 2.82 -2.36 -9.04
C ILE A 126 2.84 -3.88 -9.13
N CYS A 127 3.15 -4.57 -8.03
CA CYS A 127 3.15 -6.03 -7.96
C CYS A 127 1.81 -6.62 -8.38
N LEU A 128 0.69 -6.07 -7.88
CA LEU A 128 -0.66 -6.47 -8.25
C LEU A 128 -0.91 -6.26 -9.75
N PHE A 129 -0.61 -5.06 -10.26
CA PHE A 129 -0.85 -4.73 -11.67
C PHE A 129 -0.04 -5.62 -12.62
N GLU A 130 1.24 -5.85 -12.33
CA GLU A 130 2.11 -6.67 -13.17
C GLU A 130 1.75 -8.16 -13.10
N SER A 131 1.39 -8.67 -11.92
CA SER A 131 0.90 -10.05 -11.74
C SER A 131 -0.42 -10.28 -12.49
N LEU A 132 -1.36 -9.33 -12.40
CA LEU A 132 -2.61 -9.35 -13.18
C LEU A 132 -2.32 -9.27 -14.69
N SER A 133 -1.41 -8.39 -15.11
CA SER A 133 -0.97 -8.31 -16.51
C SER A 133 -0.43 -9.64 -17.03
N HIS A 134 0.30 -10.39 -16.19
CA HIS A 134 0.78 -11.72 -16.56
C HIS A 134 -0.37 -12.71 -16.77
N ILE A 135 -1.25 -12.89 -15.77
CA ILE A 135 -2.33 -13.90 -15.85
C ILE A 135 -3.39 -13.53 -16.91
N LEU A 136 -3.58 -12.24 -17.19
CA LEU A 136 -4.51 -11.73 -18.19
C LEU A 136 -3.87 -11.56 -19.59
N ARG A 137 -2.68 -12.13 -19.81
CA ARG A 137 -1.96 -12.09 -21.11
C ARG A 137 -1.83 -10.66 -21.68
N ARG A 138 -1.49 -9.70 -20.80
CA ARG A 138 -1.33 -8.26 -21.06
C ARG A 138 -2.61 -7.50 -21.39
N ASN A 139 -3.78 -8.12 -21.29
CA ASN A 139 -5.07 -7.46 -21.50
C ASN A 139 -5.72 -7.11 -20.15
N VAL A 140 -5.19 -6.11 -19.46
CA VAL A 140 -5.70 -5.65 -18.16
C VAL A 140 -6.93 -4.74 -18.37
N GLU A 141 -8.07 -5.36 -18.66
CA GLU A 141 -9.39 -4.73 -18.84
C GLU A 141 -10.48 -5.56 -18.15
N LYS A 142 -11.64 -4.95 -17.90
CA LYS A 142 -12.75 -5.54 -17.14
C LYS A 142 -13.16 -6.92 -17.62
N ARG A 143 -13.25 -7.12 -18.93
CA ARG A 143 -13.69 -8.39 -19.51
C ARG A 143 -12.77 -9.54 -19.08
N TRP A 144 -11.46 -9.40 -19.28
CA TRP A 144 -10.49 -10.45 -18.94
C TRP A 144 -10.34 -10.65 -17.45
N LEU A 145 -10.43 -9.57 -16.65
CA LEU A 145 -10.41 -9.67 -15.19
C LEU A 145 -11.60 -10.50 -14.68
N LEU A 146 -12.80 -10.27 -15.20
CA LEU A 146 -14.01 -11.03 -14.82
C LEU A 146 -13.95 -12.49 -15.27
N GLU A 147 -13.34 -12.76 -16.43
CA GLU A 147 -13.12 -14.14 -16.91
C GLU A 147 -12.11 -14.92 -16.04
N ASN A 148 -11.22 -14.23 -15.31
CA ASN A 148 -10.15 -14.84 -14.49
C ASN A 148 -10.16 -14.34 -13.04
N LEU A 149 -11.35 -14.11 -12.48
CA LEU A 149 -11.52 -13.47 -11.18
C LEU A 149 -10.90 -14.31 -10.03
N ASP A 150 -11.02 -15.63 -10.10
CA ASP A 150 -10.40 -16.55 -9.14
C ASP A 150 -8.87 -16.38 -9.11
N GLY A 151 -8.25 -16.26 -10.29
CA GLY A 151 -6.82 -16.00 -10.43
C GLY A 151 -6.42 -14.64 -9.84
N ALA A 152 -7.26 -13.61 -10.00
CA ALA A 152 -7.02 -12.30 -9.40
C ALA A 152 -7.08 -12.33 -7.85
N PHE A 153 -7.98 -13.13 -7.28
CA PHE A 153 -8.03 -13.34 -5.83
C PHE A 153 -6.79 -14.07 -5.31
N LEU A 154 -6.35 -15.12 -5.99
CA LEU A 154 -5.13 -15.86 -5.63
C LEU A 154 -3.88 -14.98 -5.72
N VAL A 155 -3.76 -14.17 -6.77
CA VAL A 155 -2.68 -13.16 -6.87
C VAL A 155 -2.69 -12.24 -5.67
N LEU A 156 -3.88 -11.74 -5.26
CA LEU A 156 -3.96 -10.84 -4.12
C LEU A 156 -3.61 -11.53 -2.79
N ASP A 157 -4.00 -12.79 -2.59
CA ASP A 157 -3.65 -13.58 -1.40
C ASP A 157 -2.14 -13.82 -1.27
N GLU A 158 -1.43 -14.01 -2.38
CA GLU A 158 0.03 -14.16 -2.36
C GLU A 158 0.77 -12.83 -2.10
N ILE A 159 0.13 -11.68 -2.36
CA ILE A 159 0.72 -10.36 -2.14
C ILE A 159 0.48 -9.87 -0.72
N VAL A 160 -0.76 -9.99 -0.21
CA VAL A 160 -1.17 -9.44 1.09
C VAL A 160 -1.99 -10.47 1.87
N ASP A 161 -1.59 -10.73 3.11
CA ASP A 161 -2.36 -11.54 4.06
C ASP A 161 -2.57 -10.76 5.37
N GLY A 162 -3.83 -10.63 5.80
CA GLY A 162 -4.19 -9.90 7.00
C GLY A 162 -3.69 -8.44 7.06
N GLY A 163 -3.43 -7.81 5.91
CA GLY A 163 -2.87 -6.45 5.83
C GLY A 163 -1.34 -6.39 5.90
N VAL A 164 -0.67 -7.54 6.01
CA VAL A 164 0.79 -7.70 5.93
C VAL A 164 1.18 -8.02 4.50
N ILE A 165 2.22 -7.37 4.01
CA ILE A 165 2.78 -7.62 2.67
C ILE A 165 3.63 -8.88 2.73
N LEU A 166 3.24 -9.92 1.99
CA LEU A 166 3.97 -11.18 1.90
C LEU A 166 4.95 -11.19 0.72
N GLU A 167 4.56 -10.62 -0.40
CA GLU A 167 5.34 -10.59 -1.62
C GLU A 167 5.17 -9.26 -2.37
N SER A 168 6.26 -8.74 -2.92
CA SER A 168 6.27 -7.52 -3.74
C SER A 168 6.91 -7.72 -5.11
N ASP A 169 7.46 -8.90 -5.40
CA ASP A 169 7.92 -9.28 -6.72
C ASP A 169 6.81 -10.03 -7.50
N PRO A 170 6.30 -9.45 -8.61
CA PRO A 170 5.23 -10.08 -9.40
C PRO A 170 5.64 -11.41 -10.02
N GLN A 171 6.93 -11.63 -10.31
CA GLN A 171 7.38 -12.93 -10.85
C GLN A 171 7.24 -14.03 -9.80
N GLN A 172 7.53 -13.73 -8.54
CA GLN A 172 7.36 -14.67 -7.43
C GLN A 172 5.88 -14.97 -7.18
N VAL A 173 5.02 -13.95 -7.22
CA VAL A 173 3.56 -14.12 -7.07
C VAL A 173 3.01 -15.07 -8.14
N VAL A 174 3.29 -14.78 -9.41
CA VAL A 174 2.82 -15.60 -10.54
C VAL A 174 3.30 -17.05 -10.41
N GLN A 175 4.55 -17.25 -10.00
CA GLN A 175 5.10 -18.59 -9.80
C GLN A 175 4.37 -19.35 -8.67
N LYS A 176 4.03 -18.68 -7.56
CA LYS A 176 3.33 -19.28 -6.41
C LYS A 176 1.87 -19.61 -6.71
N VAL A 177 1.17 -18.71 -7.41
CA VAL A 177 -0.23 -18.94 -7.83
C VAL A 177 -0.35 -20.16 -8.77
N ASN A 178 0.77 -20.62 -9.35
CA ASN A 178 0.83 -21.77 -10.27
C ASN A 178 -0.28 -21.69 -11.31
N PHE A 179 -0.49 -20.47 -11.85
CA PHE A 179 -1.52 -20.22 -12.82
C PHE A 179 -1.13 -20.95 -14.10
N ARG A 180 -1.67 -22.16 -14.27
CA ARG A 180 -1.62 -22.89 -15.53
C ARG A 180 -2.57 -22.17 -16.47
N VAL A 181 -2.09 -21.08 -17.06
CA VAL A 181 -2.58 -20.64 -18.35
C VAL A 181 -2.62 -21.91 -19.19
N ASP A 182 -3.75 -22.27 -19.80
CA ASP A 182 -3.81 -23.37 -20.76
C ASP A 182 -2.78 -23.09 -21.86
N ASP A 183 -1.58 -23.61 -21.64
CA ASP A 183 -0.38 -23.42 -22.45
C ASP A 183 -0.37 -24.40 -23.62
N SER A 184 -1.51 -25.09 -23.83
CA SER A 184 -1.77 -25.97 -24.96
C SER A 184 -1.41 -25.30 -26.29
N GLY A 185 -1.51 -23.97 -26.40
CA GLY A 185 -1.10 -23.24 -27.60
C GLY A 185 0.41 -23.00 -27.76
N LEU A 186 1.16 -22.72 -26.70
CA LEU A 186 2.59 -22.36 -26.80
C LEU A 186 3.50 -23.58 -26.71
N VAL A 187 3.12 -24.60 -25.94
CA VAL A 187 3.84 -25.88 -25.89
C VAL A 187 3.75 -26.59 -27.24
N GLU A 188 2.59 -26.56 -27.90
CA GLU A 188 2.43 -27.12 -29.25
C GLU A 188 3.32 -26.41 -30.29
N GLN A 189 3.44 -25.08 -30.21
CA GLN A 189 4.32 -24.32 -31.10
C GLN A 189 5.80 -24.62 -30.87
N SER A 190 6.24 -24.70 -29.61
CA SER A 190 7.62 -25.04 -29.25
C SER A 190 7.98 -26.48 -29.67
N VAL A 191 7.11 -27.45 -29.38
CA VAL A 191 7.30 -28.85 -29.76
C VAL A 191 7.31 -29.02 -31.27
N ALA A 192 6.40 -28.37 -32.00
CA ALA A 192 6.38 -28.41 -33.46
C ALA A 192 7.69 -27.85 -34.06
N GLN A 193 8.23 -26.78 -33.49
CA GLN A 193 9.46 -26.16 -33.95
C GLN A 193 10.69 -27.04 -33.67
N VAL A 194 10.79 -27.66 -32.50
CA VAL A 194 11.85 -28.63 -32.16
C VAL A 194 11.78 -29.86 -33.07
N LEU A 195 10.58 -30.39 -33.32
CA LEU A 195 10.38 -31.55 -34.20
C LEU A 195 10.79 -31.24 -35.64
N GLN A 196 10.48 -30.03 -36.12
CA GLN A 196 10.87 -29.57 -37.45
C GLN A 196 12.39 -29.42 -37.60
N SER A 197 13.07 -28.84 -36.60
CA SER A 197 14.53 -28.76 -36.59
C SER A 197 15.20 -30.13 -36.53
N ALA A 198 14.65 -31.07 -35.75
CA ALA A 198 15.15 -32.45 -35.69
C ALA A 198 14.99 -33.17 -37.04
N LYS A 199 13.85 -32.98 -37.72
CA LYS A 199 13.59 -33.54 -39.06
C LYS A 199 14.60 -33.02 -40.10
N GLU A 200 14.92 -31.73 -40.06
CA GLU A 200 15.91 -31.13 -40.95
C GLU A 200 17.32 -31.69 -40.69
N GLN A 201 17.73 -31.82 -39.43
CA GLN A 201 19.02 -32.43 -39.09
C GLN A 201 19.15 -33.88 -39.59
N ILE A 202 18.09 -34.68 -39.47
CA ILE A 202 18.06 -36.06 -39.99
C ILE A 202 18.18 -36.07 -41.52
N LYS A 203 17.47 -35.17 -42.22
CA LYS A 203 17.55 -35.05 -43.69
C LYS A 203 18.98 -34.76 -44.15
N TRP A 204 19.68 -33.84 -43.48
CA TRP A 204 21.07 -33.53 -43.81
C TRP A 204 22.04 -34.66 -43.45
N SER A 205 21.76 -35.42 -42.40
CA SER A 205 22.56 -36.60 -42.02
C SER A 205 22.40 -37.78 -42.98
N LEU A 206 21.30 -37.87 -43.73
CA LEU A 206 21.03 -38.96 -44.70
C LEU A 206 21.51 -38.64 -46.12
N LEU A 207 21.85 -37.38 -46.41
CA LEU A 207 22.36 -36.91 -47.71
C LEU A 207 23.91 -36.93 -47.78
N LYS A 208 24.56 -37.50 -46.77
CA LYS A 208 26.01 -37.72 -46.69
C LYS A 208 26.29 -39.22 -46.70
#